data_AF-A0A2S7FAE8-F1
#
_entry.id   AF-A0A2S7FAE8-F1
#
_cell.length_a   1.000
_cell.length_b   1.000
_cell.length_c   1.000
_cell.angle_alpha   90.00
_cell.angle_beta   90.00
_cell.angle_gamma   90.00
#
_symmetry.space_group_name_H-M   'P 1'
#
loop_
_entity.id
_entity.type
_entity.pdbx_description
1 polymer ?
#
loop_
_entity_poly.entity_id
_entity_poly.type
_entity_poly.pdbx_seq_one_letter_code
_entity_poly.pdbx_strand_id
1 'polypeptide(L)'
;MELNKLLDEYKEVTILMIRSVEDDKKIELLLEKRQEILNRISVECDGKSIIDINEKRNEINQYEEQLYSLINNKMLEVKKNIKKIKESQVVYNKYADFNGNSMIFSTKI
;
A
#
# COMPACT_ATOMS: atom_id res chain seq x y z
N MET A 1 4.37 23.04 22.89
CA MET A 1 5.38 21.97 22.99
C MET A 1 5.79 21.54 21.59
N GLU A 2 7.08 21.33 21.37
CA GLU A 2 7.64 20.92 20.07
C GLU A 2 7.09 19.57 19.61
N LEU A 3 6.90 18.62 20.54
CA LEU A 3 6.28 17.33 20.30
C LEU A 3 4.87 17.39 19.69
N ASN A 4 4.03 18.35 20.12
CA ASN A 4 2.69 18.49 19.54
C ASN A 4 2.72 18.89 18.06
N LYS A 5 3.72 19.68 17.65
CA LYS A 5 3.91 20.05 16.24
C LYS A 5 4.39 18.84 15.44
N LEU A 6 5.32 18.05 16.00
CA LEU A 6 5.80 16.83 15.34
C LEU A 6 4.68 15.80 15.14
N LEU A 7 3.76 15.67 16.10
CA LEU A 7 2.60 14.79 15.97
C LEU A 7 1.60 15.29 14.93
N ASP A 8 1.40 16.61 14.81
CA ASP A 8 0.56 17.20 13.77
C ASP A 8 1.20 17.00 12.37
N GLU A 9 2.51 17.24 12.25
CA GLU A 9 3.27 16.95 11.02
C GLU A 9 3.17 15.47 10.63
N TYR A 10 3.28 14.57 11.61
CA TYR A 10 3.13 13.13 11.40
C TYR A 10 1.73 12.78 10.87
N LYS A 11 0.68 13.31 11.53
CA LYS A 11 -0.72 13.12 11.12
C LYS A 11 -0.95 13.60 9.69
N GLU A 12 -0.47 14.80 9.35
CA GLU A 12 -0.61 15.37 8.01
C GLU A 12 0.06 14.51 6.95
N VAL A 13 1.27 14.00 7.22
CA VAL A 13 1.97 13.09 6.31
C VAL A 13 1.18 11.80 6.12
N THR A 14 0.65 11.20 7.19
CA THR A 14 -0.19 9.98 7.08
C THR A 14 -1.45 10.24 6.25
N ILE A 15 -2.11 11.39 6.40
CA ILE A 15 -3.27 11.78 5.57
C ILE A 15 -2.87 11.93 4.09
N LEU A 16 -1.72 12.55 3.80
CA LEU A 16 -1.21 12.69 2.44
C LEU A 16 -0.86 11.34 1.81
N MET A 17 -0.34 10.40 2.61
CA MET A 17 -0.08 9.03 2.16
C MET A 17 -1.39 8.31 1.80
N ILE A 18 -2.42 8.41 2.63
CA ILE A 18 -3.75 7.82 2.33
C ILE A 18 -4.26 8.31 0.98
N ARG A 19 -4.32 9.64 0.79
CA ARG A 19 -4.78 10.25 -0.48
C ARG A 19 -3.95 9.80 -1.67
N SER A 20 -2.62 9.74 -1.50
CA SER A 20 -1.72 9.33 -2.57
C SER A 20 -1.90 7.85 -2.93
N VAL A 21 -2.11 6.98 -1.95
CA VAL A 21 -2.42 5.57 -2.18
C VAL A 21 -3.78 5.43 -2.85
N GLU A 22 -4.82 6.16 -2.44
CA GLU A 22 -6.13 6.16 -3.10
C GLU A 22 -6.03 6.52 -4.58
N ASP A 23 -5.25 7.57 -4.90
CA ASP A 23 -4.98 8.05 -6.26
C ASP A 23 -3.96 7.20 -7.07
N ASP A 24 -3.51 6.05 -6.56
CA ASP A 24 -2.49 5.19 -7.18
C ASP A 24 -1.15 5.92 -7.45
N LYS A 25 -0.83 6.93 -6.63
CA LYS A 25 0.43 7.67 -6.67
C LYS A 25 1.49 7.01 -5.78
N LYS A 26 2.75 7.24 -6.13
CA LYS A 26 3.90 6.81 -5.32
C LYS A 26 3.98 7.61 -4.02
N ILE A 27 4.40 6.94 -2.95
CA ILE A 27 4.51 7.52 -1.60
C ILE A 27 5.93 7.49 -1.03
N GLU A 28 6.95 7.18 -1.84
CA GLU A 28 8.35 6.99 -1.41
C GLU A 28 8.88 8.22 -0.63
N LEU A 29 8.70 9.43 -1.18
CA LEU A 29 9.10 10.67 -0.52
C LEU A 29 8.33 10.95 0.78
N LEU A 30 7.06 10.52 0.85
CA LEU A 30 6.26 10.67 2.07
C LEU A 30 6.70 9.68 3.16
N LEU A 31 7.17 8.49 2.79
CA LEU A 31 7.74 7.52 3.72
C LEU A 31 9.04 8.05 4.34
N GLU A 32 9.92 8.63 3.52
CA GLU A 32 11.16 9.25 4.00
C GLU A 32 10.86 10.37 5.00
N LYS A 33 9.96 11.29 4.62
CA LYS A 33 9.52 12.39 5.50
C LYS A 33 8.89 11.87 6.80
N ARG A 34 8.08 10.81 6.73
CA ARG A 34 7.48 10.17 7.91
C ARG A 34 8.55 9.61 8.84
N GLN A 35 9.59 8.97 8.30
CA GLN A 35 10.71 8.44 9.08
C GLN A 35 11.51 9.54 9.76
N GLU A 36 11.76 10.66 9.08
CA GLU A 36 12.44 11.83 9.67
C GLU A 36 11.66 12.38 10.86
N ILE A 37 10.33 12.49 10.74
CA ILE A 37 9.47 12.97 11.84
C ILE A 37 9.52 12.00 13.02
N LEU A 38 9.47 10.68 12.79
CA LEU A 38 9.59 9.69 13.86
C LEU A 38 10.94 9.77 14.59
N ASN A 39 12.03 9.98 13.86
CA ASN A 39 13.35 10.17 14.46
C ASN A 39 13.38 11.42 15.36
N ARG A 40 12.78 12.53 14.91
CA ARG A 40 12.65 13.76 15.73
C ARG A 40 11.79 13.54 16.96
N ILE A 41 10.67 12.82 16.84
CA ILE A 41 9.80 12.45 17.98
C ILE A 41 10.57 11.61 19.00
N SER A 42 11.37 10.64 18.54
CA SER A 42 12.17 9.79 19.42
C SER A 42 13.13 10.61 20.28
N VAL A 43 13.81 11.59 19.68
CA VAL A 43 14.75 12.47 20.38
C VAL A 43 14.04 13.37 21.41
N GLU A 44 12.87 13.91 21.07
CA GLU A 44 12.10 14.78 21.96
C GLU A 44 11.44 14.04 23.15
N CYS A 45 11.19 12.74 23.01
CA CYS A 45 10.55 11.91 24.04
C CYS A 45 11.52 11.39 25.12
N ASP A 46 12.83 11.44 24.91
CA ASP A 46 13.85 10.87 25.81
C ASP A 46 14.01 11.59 27.18
N GLY A 47 13.15 12.57 27.51
CA GLY A 47 13.33 13.36 28.75
C GLY A 47 12.07 13.84 29.48
N LYS A 48 10.84 13.60 29.01
CA LYS A 48 9.64 14.13 29.69
C LYS A 48 8.47 13.14 29.71
N SER A 49 7.85 13.03 30.89
CA SER A 49 6.64 12.25 31.15
C SER A 49 5.52 12.64 30.17
N ILE A 50 5.16 11.69 29.31
CA ILE A 50 4.12 11.81 28.28
C ILE A 50 2.76 11.58 28.95
N ILE A 51 2.17 12.61 29.55
CA ILE A 51 0.86 12.47 30.22
C ILE A 51 -0.31 13.07 29.41
N ASP A 52 -0.07 13.94 28.41
CA ASP A 52 -1.17 14.63 27.69
C ASP A 52 -1.18 14.41 26.15
N ILE A 53 -1.05 13.15 25.67
CA ILE A 53 -1.07 12.86 24.22
C ILE A 53 -2.25 11.96 23.80
N ASN A 54 -3.09 11.50 24.74
CA ASN A 54 -4.05 10.43 24.49
C ASN A 54 -5.07 10.72 23.36
N GLU A 55 -5.60 11.94 23.26
CA GLU A 55 -6.57 12.28 22.20
C GLU A 55 -5.92 12.33 20.81
N LYS A 56 -4.81 13.05 20.65
CA LYS A 56 -4.06 13.11 19.38
C LYS A 56 -3.57 11.74 18.95
N ARG A 57 -3.17 10.89 19.91
CA ARG A 57 -2.73 9.53 19.65
C ARG A 57 -3.85 8.68 19.07
N ASN A 58 -5.08 8.80 19.59
CA ASN A 58 -6.22 8.07 19.06
C ASN A 58 -6.53 8.46 17.61
N GLU A 59 -6.53 9.76 17.29
CA GLU A 59 -6.74 10.20 15.90
C GLU A 59 -5.64 9.70 14.96
N ILE A 60 -4.37 9.81 15.36
CA ILE A 60 -3.24 9.32 14.56
C ILE A 60 -3.36 7.82 14.31
N ASN A 61 -3.71 7.05 15.35
CA ASN A 61 -3.90 5.60 15.23
C ASN A 61 -5.01 5.24 14.23
N GLN A 62 -6.11 5.98 14.21
CA GLN A 62 -7.19 5.76 13.23
C GLN A 62 -6.69 5.94 11.79
N TYR A 63 -5.88 6.97 11.52
CA TYR A 63 -5.30 7.17 10.19
C TYR A 63 -4.28 6.08 9.84
N GLU A 64 -3.50 5.60 10.80
CA GLU A 64 -2.58 4.47 10.58
C GLU A 64 -3.31 3.18 10.24
N GLU A 65 -4.38 2.86 10.96
CA GLU A 65 -5.21 1.69 10.67
C GLU A 65 -5.86 1.78 9.29
N GLN A 66 -6.35 2.97 8.91
CA GLN A 66 -6.90 3.21 7.58
C GLN A 66 -5.84 3.02 6.49
N LEU A 67 -4.65 3.62 6.64
CA LEU A 67 -3.55 3.48 5.69
C LEU A 67 -3.12 2.01 5.54
N TYR A 68 -2.99 1.29 6.65
CA TYR A 68 -2.64 -0.13 6.66
C TYR A 68 -3.68 -1.00 5.93
N SER A 69 -4.96 -0.78 6.23
CA SER A 69 -6.07 -1.46 5.55
C SER A 69 -6.07 -1.18 4.05
N LEU A 70 -5.90 0.08 3.66
CA LEU A 70 -5.86 0.51 2.27
C LEU A 70 -4.74 -0.15 1.48
N ILE A 71 -3.51 -0.14 2.01
CA ILE A 71 -2.35 -0.78 1.38
C ILE A 71 -2.59 -2.29 1.23
N ASN A 72 -3.12 -2.95 2.26
CA ASN A 72 -3.42 -4.38 2.20
C ASN A 72 -4.48 -4.71 1.16
N ASN A 73 -5.53 -3.92 1.06
CA ASN A 73 -6.57 -4.10 0.05
C ASN A 73 -6.02 -3.95 -1.36
N LYS A 74 -5.21 -2.91 -1.63
CA LYS A 74 -4.54 -2.74 -2.92
C LYS A 74 -3.59 -3.89 -3.23
N MET A 75 -2.82 -4.36 -2.25
CA MET A 75 -1.96 -5.54 -2.42
C MET A 75 -2.77 -6.78 -2.81
N LEU A 76 -3.90 -7.03 -2.14
CA LEU A 76 -4.77 -8.17 -2.46
C LEU A 76 -5.37 -8.07 -3.86
N GLU A 77 -5.74 -6.86 -4.29
CA GLU A 77 -6.21 -6.61 -5.64
C GLU A 77 -5.14 -6.90 -6.69
N VAL A 78 -3.92 -6.39 -6.50
CA VAL A 78 -2.77 -6.68 -7.37
C VAL A 78 -2.53 -8.19 -7.47
N LYS A 79 -2.58 -8.91 -6.35
CA LYS A 79 -2.45 -10.39 -6.35
C LYS A 79 -3.54 -11.06 -7.17
N LYS A 80 -4.79 -10.62 -7.07
CA LYS A 80 -5.91 -11.12 -7.88
C LYS A 80 -5.69 -10.84 -9.38
N ASN A 81 -5.22 -9.65 -9.72
CA ASN A 81 -4.94 -9.27 -11.11
C ASN A 81 -3.81 -10.11 -11.70
N ILE A 82 -2.72 -10.34 -10.96
CA ILE A 82 -1.63 -11.24 -11.37
C ILE A 82 -2.17 -12.66 -11.62
N LYS A 83 -3.04 -13.17 -10.73
CA LYS A 83 -3.64 -14.49 -10.90
C LYS A 83 -4.47 -14.58 -12.18
N LYS A 84 -5.33 -13.60 -12.44
CA LYS A 84 -6.13 -13.51 -13.67
C LYS A 84 -5.25 -13.50 -14.92
N ILE A 85 -4.19 -12.70 -14.93
CA ILE A 85 -3.23 -12.64 -16.07
C ILE A 85 -2.61 -14.01 -16.34
N LYS A 86 -2.17 -14.72 -15.29
CA LYS A 86 -1.62 -16.08 -15.42
C LYS A 86 -2.65 -17.07 -15.98
N GLU A 87 -3.88 -17.03 -15.48
CA GLU A 87 -4.97 -17.87 -15.97
C GLU A 87 -5.28 -17.58 -17.45
N SER A 88 -5.33 -16.30 -17.85
CA SER A 88 -5.51 -15.89 -19.25
C SER A 88 -4.37 -16.37 -20.15
N GLN A 89 -3.12 -16.32 -19.68
CA GLN A 89 -1.97 -16.85 -20.43
C GLN A 89 -2.07 -18.37 -20.64
N VAL A 90 -2.48 -19.12 -19.61
CA VAL A 90 -2.69 -20.57 -19.73
C VAL A 90 -3.80 -20.88 -20.74
N VAL A 91 -4.91 -20.14 -20.70
CA VAL A 91 -6.01 -20.30 -21.67
C VAL A 91 -5.54 -19.98 -23.09
N TYR A 92 -4.83 -18.87 -23.29
CA TYR A 92 -4.28 -18.49 -24.58
C TYR A 92 -3.37 -19.58 -25.16
N ASN A 93 -2.46 -20.12 -24.34
CA ASN A 93 -1.56 -21.19 -24.76
C ASN A 93 -2.33 -22.46 -25.16
N LYS A 94 -3.38 -22.84 -24.40
CA LYS A 94 -4.24 -23.98 -24.77
C LYS A 94 -4.96 -23.79 -26.10
N TYR A 95 -5.44 -22.58 -26.39
CA TYR A 95 -6.08 -22.27 -27.68
C TYR A 95 -5.06 -22.25 -28.83
N ALA A 96 -3.85 -21.73 -28.60
CA ALA A 96 -2.77 -21.78 -29.59
C ALA A 96 -2.37 -23.24 -29.92
N ASP A 97 -2.26 -24.10 -28.91
CA ASP A 97 -1.98 -25.52 -29.09
C ASP A 97 -3.13 -26.25 -29.82
N PHE A 98 -4.39 -25.87 -29.53
CA PHE A 98 -5.56 -26.46 -30.21
C PHE A 98 -5.62 -26.08 -31.69
N ASN A 99 -5.38 -24.81 -32.05
CA ASN A 99 -5.33 -24.37 -33.45
C ASN A 99 -4.11 -24.94 -34.22
N GLY A 100 -3.00 -25.22 -33.53
CA GLY A 100 -1.83 -25.87 -34.12
C GLY A 100 -2.02 -27.38 -34.33
N ASN A 101 -2.66 -28.08 -33.39
CA ASN A 101 -2.86 -29.53 -33.45
C ASN A 101 -4.16 -29.98 -34.13
N SER A 102 -5.14 -29.09 -34.36
CA SER A 102 -6.37 -29.46 -35.08
C SER A 102 -6.11 -29.84 -36.54
N MET A 103 -4.98 -29.43 -37.12
CA MET A 103 -4.55 -29.83 -38.47
C MET A 103 -4.09 -31.30 -38.56
N ILE A 104 -3.74 -31.95 -37.45
CA ILE A 104 -3.27 -33.35 -37.48
C ILE A 104 -4.42 -34.35 -37.68
N PHE A 105 -5.66 -33.94 -37.38
CA PHE A 105 -6.85 -34.79 -37.53
C PHE A 105 -7.69 -34.51 -38.79
N SER A 106 -7.34 -33.51 -39.62
CA SER A 106 -8.10 -33.15 -40.82
C SER A 106 -7.43 -33.51 -42.14
N THR A 107 -6.22 -34.05 -42.18
CA THR A 107 -5.63 -34.62 -43.40
C THR A 107 -6.06 -36.08 -43.58
N LYS A 108 -7.30 -36.24 -44.04
CA LYS A 108 -7.74 -37.45 -44.73
C LYS A 108 -8.43 -37.07 -46.04
N ILE A 109 -7.64 -36.90 -47.10
CA ILE A 109 -8.00 -37.25 -48.48
C ILE A 109 -6.75 -37.85 -49.11
#